data_AF-A0AAN9MDA9-F1
#
_entry.id   AF-A0AAN9MDA9-F1
#
_cell.length_a   1.000
_cell.length_b   1.000
_cell.length_c   1.000
_cell.angle_alpha   90.00
_cell.angle_beta   90.00
_cell.angle_gamma   90.00
#
_symmetry.space_group_name_H-M   'P 1'
#
loop_
_entity.id
_entity.type
_entity.pdbx_description
1 polymer ?
#
loop_
_entity_poly.entity_id
_entity_poly.type
_entity_poly.pdbx_seq_one_letter_code
_entity_poly.pdbx_strand_id
1 'polypeptide(L)'
;MAEEAPKTTPTQEEKVHVEEEVVVTTADKTEKHKEEEASPEKKKPVEEDTHETATEKSKPSSDENIPESGSFKEESTRVSDLADIEKKALQELKQLIQEALNNHEFSAPSNNPPKEDNNTENKGKKEQAEEEEEEKKEQVAADVAPPAEEAKEATKEEGEAEEAKVKETEVVDDKEACSTADEDGAKTVEAIEETVVSVTVSSEQEAEETKVESKEEKSSPEEVSIWGVKLLADERSDVILLKFLRARDFKLKEAFIMLKNTIRWRKEFGIEELMEESFGDDLEKTAYMHGLDKEGHPVCYNIYGEFQNKELYKKTFSDEEKRQRFLKWRIQFLEKSIRKLDFTPGGISTIVQVNDLKNSPGPGKWELRQATKQALHLLQDNYPEFVAKQVFINVPWWYLAVNRMISPFLTQRTKSKFLFAGPSKSAETLLRYIAAEQLPVKYGGLSKDGDFGISDAVTEITVRPAAKHTVEFPVTENCVLSWELRVIGWDVSYGAEFVPSSEGSYTVIIQKARKVASSEEPVISNNYKIGEPGKVVLTIDNQSSKKKKLLYRLKVKPSSSD
;
A
#
# COMPACT_ATOMS: atom_id res chain seq x y z
N MET A 1 -23.97 -67.78 15.95
CA MET A 1 -24.20 -68.26 17.34
C MET A 1 -24.97 -67.16 18.08
N ALA A 2 -25.75 -67.53 19.10
CA ALA A 2 -26.44 -66.60 19.99
C ALA A 2 -25.49 -66.16 21.14
N GLU A 3 -25.85 -65.53 22.27
CA GLU A 3 -27.13 -65.21 22.96
C GLU A 3 -26.85 -63.91 23.80
N GLU A 4 -27.76 -63.15 24.43
CA GLU A 4 -29.23 -63.16 24.63
C GLU A 4 -29.70 -61.69 24.77
N ALA A 5 -31.01 -61.43 25.01
CA ALA A 5 -31.51 -60.14 25.51
C ALA A 5 -32.84 -60.32 26.26
N PRO A 6 -33.06 -59.64 27.42
CA PRO A 6 -34.41 -59.56 27.98
C PRO A 6 -34.85 -58.18 28.55
N LYS A 7 -36.10 -57.81 28.20
CA LYS A 7 -37.19 -57.28 29.08
C LYS A 7 -37.01 -55.89 29.74
N THR A 8 -37.75 -54.81 29.37
CA THR A 8 -39.22 -54.47 29.39
C THR A 8 -39.74 -53.79 30.68
N THR A 9 -40.15 -52.52 30.53
CA THR A 9 -41.46 -51.85 30.89
C THR A 9 -42.43 -52.50 31.92
N PRO A 10 -43.32 -51.76 32.65
CA PRO A 10 -44.07 -50.56 32.16
C PRO A 10 -44.48 -49.43 33.16
N THR A 11 -44.99 -48.32 32.57
CA THR A 11 -46.16 -47.47 32.93
C THR A 11 -46.48 -47.02 34.37
N GLN A 12 -46.72 -45.70 34.51
CA GLN A 12 -47.93 -45.19 35.20
C GLN A 12 -48.40 -43.83 34.61
N GLU A 13 -49.69 -43.73 34.27
CA GLU A 13 -50.44 -42.48 34.10
C GLU A 13 -51.39 -42.31 35.31
N GLU A 14 -51.67 -41.09 35.74
CA GLU A 14 -52.92 -40.79 36.46
C GLU A 14 -53.43 -39.37 36.10
N LYS A 15 -54.68 -39.07 36.45
CA LYS A 15 -55.53 -38.07 35.77
C LYS A 15 -56.10 -36.99 36.69
N VAL A 16 -56.23 -35.79 36.11
CA VAL A 16 -57.36 -34.85 36.29
C VAL A 16 -57.61 -34.28 37.70
N HIS A 17 -57.39 -32.98 37.83
CA HIS A 17 -58.54 -32.11 38.12
C HIS A 17 -58.52 -30.82 37.32
N VAL A 18 -59.72 -30.25 37.13
CA VAL A 18 -59.99 -28.95 36.53
C VAL A 18 -60.80 -28.18 37.55
N GLU A 19 -60.48 -26.91 37.76
CA GLU A 19 -61.43 -25.96 38.34
C GLU A 19 -61.17 -24.57 37.75
N GLU A 20 -62.22 -24.01 37.13
CA GLU A 20 -62.28 -22.58 36.81
C GLU A 20 -62.77 -21.85 38.06
N GLU A 21 -62.29 -20.62 38.31
CA GLU A 21 -63.19 -19.61 38.84
C GLU A 21 -62.94 -18.26 38.18
N VAL A 22 -64.03 -17.55 37.88
CA VAL A 22 -64.05 -16.29 37.13
C VAL A 22 -64.65 -15.21 38.01
N VAL A 23 -63.95 -14.08 38.16
CA VAL A 23 -64.54 -12.85 38.68
C VAL A 23 -64.21 -11.68 37.74
N VAL A 24 -65.26 -10.99 37.30
CA VAL A 24 -65.22 -9.88 36.32
C VAL A 24 -65.83 -8.63 36.95
N THR A 25 -65.14 -7.49 36.83
CA THR A 25 -65.68 -6.11 36.76
C THR A 25 -64.56 -5.20 36.20
N THR A 26 -64.64 -4.46 35.07
CA THR A 26 -65.59 -3.41 34.60
C THR A 26 -65.65 -2.19 35.55
N ALA A 27 -65.59 -0.91 35.12
CA ALA A 27 -65.71 -0.24 33.81
C ALA A 27 -64.78 1.01 33.81
N ASP A 28 -64.11 1.45 32.74
CA ASP A 28 -64.57 2.09 31.47
C ASP A 28 -65.15 3.53 31.58
N LYS A 29 -64.39 4.53 31.08
CA LYS A 29 -64.83 5.61 30.15
C LYS A 29 -63.61 6.40 29.62
N THR A 30 -63.22 6.45 28.33
CA THR A 30 -63.78 7.02 27.07
C THR A 30 -63.82 8.56 26.90
N GLU A 31 -63.59 9.01 25.64
CA GLU A 31 -63.71 10.37 25.03
C GLU A 31 -62.55 11.38 25.22
N LYS A 32 -62.16 12.24 24.24
CA LYS A 32 -62.34 12.26 22.74
C LYS A 32 -61.34 13.23 22.05
N HIS A 33 -61.26 13.13 20.71
CA HIS A 33 -60.55 13.97 19.71
C HIS A 33 -60.33 15.48 20.01
N LYS A 34 -59.21 16.01 19.48
CA LYS A 34 -59.25 17.08 18.45
C LYS A 34 -57.96 17.13 17.59
N GLU A 35 -58.07 17.65 16.37
CA GLU A 35 -56.97 18.02 15.45
C GLU A 35 -56.72 19.54 15.49
N GLU A 36 -55.51 19.99 15.14
CA GLU A 36 -55.27 21.25 14.39
C GLU A 36 -53.80 21.36 13.92
N GLU A 37 -53.57 21.96 12.74
CA GLU A 37 -52.24 22.30 12.20
C GLU A 37 -51.77 23.68 12.64
N ALA A 38 -50.45 23.87 12.87
CA ALA A 38 -49.78 25.17 12.72
C ALA A 38 -48.25 25.04 12.61
N SER A 39 -47.62 25.99 11.91
CA SER A 39 -46.16 26.14 11.75
C SER A 39 -45.85 27.61 11.41
N PRO A 40 -44.60 28.09 11.44
CA PRO A 40 -43.65 28.07 12.56
C PRO A 40 -43.19 29.51 12.94
N GLU A 41 -42.58 29.70 14.11
CA GLU A 41 -41.82 30.92 14.42
C GLU A 41 -40.41 30.64 14.98
N LYS A 42 -39.51 31.60 14.77
CA LYS A 42 -38.08 31.53 15.11
C LYS A 42 -37.81 32.15 16.49
N LYS A 43 -36.89 31.57 17.26
CA LYS A 43 -35.87 32.33 18.03
C LYS A 43 -34.70 31.45 18.52
N LYS A 44 -33.53 32.11 18.55
CA LYS A 44 -32.25 31.78 19.17
C LYS A 44 -31.69 33.14 19.68
N PRO A 45 -30.65 33.20 20.52
CA PRO A 45 -30.08 32.19 21.40
C PRO A 45 -30.09 32.63 22.88
N VAL A 46 -29.61 31.77 23.79
CA VAL A 46 -28.98 32.17 25.06
C VAL A 46 -27.77 31.27 25.27
N GLU A 47 -26.66 31.83 25.73
CA GLU A 47 -25.47 31.13 26.23
C GLU A 47 -25.51 31.17 27.76
N GLU A 48 -25.10 30.12 28.45
CA GLU A 48 -24.79 30.21 29.88
C GLU A 48 -23.68 29.21 30.25
N ASP A 49 -22.57 29.74 30.75
CA ASP A 49 -21.47 28.99 31.33
C ASP A 49 -21.82 28.54 32.76
N THR A 50 -21.41 27.34 33.16
CA THR A 50 -21.09 27.07 34.57
C THR A 50 -20.17 25.86 34.69
N HIS A 51 -19.28 25.90 35.69
CA HIS A 51 -18.12 25.02 35.79
C HIS A 51 -18.16 24.16 37.07
N GLU A 52 -17.26 23.18 37.13
CA GLU A 52 -16.80 22.44 38.33
C GLU A 52 -17.56 21.19 38.85
N THR A 53 -16.99 20.05 38.44
CA THR A 53 -16.48 18.93 39.28
C THR A 53 -17.41 18.04 40.13
N ALA A 54 -17.49 16.78 39.68
CA ALA A 54 -17.24 15.62 40.53
C ALA A 54 -16.42 14.58 39.76
N THR A 55 -15.47 13.89 40.40
CA THR A 55 -14.55 12.94 39.74
C THR A 55 -14.94 11.48 39.97
N GLU A 56 -14.87 10.65 38.93
CA GLU A 56 -14.66 9.21 39.11
C GLU A 56 -13.76 8.62 38.02
N LYS A 57 -13.01 7.55 38.34
CA LYS A 57 -11.90 7.04 37.52
C LYS A 57 -12.33 5.88 36.62
N SER A 58 -12.03 5.97 35.32
CA SER A 58 -12.01 4.82 34.42
C SER A 58 -10.77 4.84 33.50
N LYS A 59 -10.35 3.66 33.02
CA LYS A 59 -9.07 3.47 32.30
C LYS A 59 -9.05 4.20 30.95
N PRO A 60 -7.89 4.73 30.49
CA PRO A 60 -7.76 5.24 29.14
C PRO A 60 -7.85 4.08 28.13
N SER A 61 -8.76 4.18 27.16
CA SER A 61 -8.76 3.35 25.98
C SER A 61 -7.71 3.86 25.00
N SER A 62 -6.67 3.06 24.72
CA SER A 62 -5.58 3.39 23.80
C SER A 62 -6.03 3.32 22.33
N ASP A 63 -6.82 4.31 21.91
CA ASP A 63 -7.25 4.51 20.53
C ASP A 63 -6.67 5.86 20.05
N GLU A 64 -5.34 5.94 19.92
CA GLU A 64 -4.68 7.17 19.47
C GLU A 64 -5.24 7.59 18.09
N ASN A 65 -5.58 8.87 17.97
CA ASN A 65 -5.99 9.44 16.70
C ASN A 65 -4.75 9.70 15.84
N ILE A 66 -4.53 8.82 14.86
CA ILE A 66 -3.64 9.08 13.74
C ILE A 66 -4.12 10.40 13.09
N PRO A 67 -3.23 11.38 12.88
CA PRO A 67 -3.64 12.66 12.29
C PRO A 67 -4.16 12.44 10.87
N GLU A 68 -5.35 13.00 10.57
CA GLU A 68 -5.88 12.98 9.22
C GLU A 68 -5.00 13.87 8.33
N SER A 69 -4.29 13.26 7.37
CA SER A 69 -3.46 14.01 6.43
C SER A 69 -4.35 14.85 5.51
N GLY A 70 -4.01 16.14 5.38
CA GLY A 70 -4.75 17.07 4.54
C GLY A 70 -4.90 16.54 3.11
N SER A 71 -6.01 16.89 2.46
CA SER A 71 -6.35 16.39 1.12
C SER A 71 -5.35 16.88 0.06
N PHE A 72 -4.29 16.10 -0.15
CA PHE A 72 -3.49 16.18 -1.37
C PHE A 72 -4.41 16.05 -2.59
N LYS A 73 -4.25 16.96 -3.54
CA LYS A 73 -4.90 16.95 -4.84
C LYS A 73 -3.78 16.93 -5.89
N GLU A 74 -3.82 15.98 -6.81
CA GLU A 74 -2.81 15.87 -7.86
C GLU A 74 -2.85 17.10 -8.78
N GLU A 75 -1.67 17.58 -9.18
CA GLU A 75 -1.52 18.77 -10.01
C GLU A 75 -1.84 18.43 -11.49
N SER A 76 -2.69 19.23 -12.16
CA SER A 76 -3.18 18.92 -13.52
C SER A 76 -2.04 18.66 -14.51
N THR A 77 -2.17 17.61 -15.32
CA THR A 77 -1.20 17.25 -16.35
C THR A 77 -1.45 17.97 -17.69
N ARG A 78 -2.43 18.88 -17.75
CA ARG A 78 -2.71 19.70 -18.95
C ARG A 78 -1.85 20.96 -18.97
N VAL A 79 -1.15 21.19 -20.08
CA VAL A 79 -0.30 22.37 -20.29
C VAL A 79 -1.08 23.70 -20.21
N SER A 80 -2.39 23.70 -20.50
CA SER A 80 -3.29 24.85 -20.30
C SER A 80 -3.31 25.36 -18.85
N ASP A 81 -3.33 24.42 -17.91
CA ASP A 81 -3.70 24.65 -16.50
C ASP A 81 -2.50 25.09 -15.65
N LEU A 82 -1.28 24.90 -16.17
CA LEU A 82 -0.01 25.27 -15.55
C LEU A 82 0.15 26.78 -15.39
N ALA A 83 0.93 27.21 -14.40
CA ALA A 83 1.38 28.60 -14.29
C ALA A 83 2.41 28.94 -15.39
N ASP A 84 2.57 30.22 -15.74
CA ASP A 84 3.45 30.63 -16.84
C ASP A 84 4.93 30.31 -16.61
N ILE A 85 5.35 30.23 -15.33
CA ILE A 85 6.69 29.77 -14.94
C ILE A 85 6.87 28.28 -15.23
N GLU A 86 5.86 27.46 -14.93
CA GLU A 86 5.86 26.01 -15.19
C GLU A 86 5.79 25.71 -16.69
N LYS A 87 4.96 26.46 -17.43
CA LYS A 87 4.89 26.44 -18.91
C LYS A 87 6.24 26.76 -19.52
N LYS A 88 6.92 27.81 -19.03
CA LYS A 88 8.26 28.19 -19.47
C LYS A 88 9.28 27.08 -19.18
N ALA A 89 9.32 26.56 -17.96
CA ALA A 89 10.25 25.50 -17.58
C ALA A 89 10.05 24.21 -18.41
N LEU A 90 8.80 23.88 -18.77
CA LEU A 90 8.49 22.79 -19.70
C LEU A 90 9.03 23.04 -21.11
N GLN A 91 8.87 24.24 -21.68
CA GLN A 91 9.42 24.56 -23.00
C GLN A 91 10.96 24.55 -22.99
N GLU A 92 11.60 25.12 -21.96
CA GLU A 92 13.06 25.09 -21.81
C GLU A 92 13.59 23.65 -21.63
N LEU A 93 12.87 22.78 -20.92
CA LEU A 93 13.22 21.36 -20.80
C LEU A 93 13.09 20.63 -22.14
N LYS A 94 12.03 20.91 -22.91
CA LYS A 94 11.85 20.34 -24.26
C LYS A 94 12.98 20.77 -25.20
N GLN A 95 13.47 22.01 -25.08
CA GLN A 95 14.64 22.48 -25.84
C GLN A 95 15.92 21.73 -25.46
N LEU A 96 16.23 21.57 -24.17
CA LEU A 96 17.41 20.81 -23.72
C LEU A 96 17.37 19.34 -24.17
N ILE A 97 16.19 18.72 -24.15
CA ILE A 97 16.01 17.36 -24.66
C ILE A 97 16.22 17.32 -26.18
N GLN A 98 15.68 18.27 -26.95
CA GLN A 98 15.88 18.29 -28.40
C GLN A 98 17.37 18.45 -28.77
N GLU A 99 18.10 19.29 -28.05
CA GLU A 99 19.55 19.44 -28.22
C GLU A 99 20.29 18.12 -27.91
N ALA A 100 19.98 17.48 -26.77
CA ALA A 100 20.57 16.21 -26.39
C ALA A 100 20.23 15.05 -27.37
N LEU A 101 19.02 15.01 -27.93
CA LEU A 101 18.66 14.03 -28.96
C LEU A 101 19.42 14.28 -30.28
N ASN A 102 19.63 15.54 -30.67
CA ASN A 102 20.47 15.89 -31.82
C ASN A 102 21.94 15.49 -31.59
N ASN A 103 22.43 15.60 -30.36
CA ASN A 103 23.79 15.27 -29.95
C ASN A 103 24.02 13.77 -29.65
N HIS A 104 22.98 12.93 -29.73
CA HIS A 104 22.99 11.51 -29.32
C HIS A 104 23.45 11.28 -27.86
N GLU A 105 23.14 12.24 -26.98
CA GLU A 105 23.61 12.30 -25.59
C GLU A 105 22.98 11.27 -24.65
N PHE A 106 21.89 10.60 -25.05
CA PHE A 106 21.26 9.56 -24.24
C PHE A 106 21.82 8.16 -24.56
N SER A 107 22.37 7.96 -25.76
CA SER A 107 23.01 6.70 -26.14
C SER A 107 24.53 6.66 -26.00
N ALA A 108 25.20 7.82 -25.91
CA ALA A 108 26.66 7.89 -25.79
C ALA A 108 27.21 7.18 -24.52
N PRO A 109 28.22 6.29 -24.64
CA PRO A 109 28.86 5.68 -23.48
C PRO A 109 29.70 6.69 -22.69
N SER A 110 29.63 6.64 -21.36
CA SER A 110 30.21 7.65 -20.46
C SER A 110 31.73 7.51 -20.28
N ASN A 111 32.50 7.92 -21.29
CA ASN A 111 33.96 8.07 -21.21
C ASN A 111 34.39 9.27 -20.35
N ASN A 112 34.03 9.27 -19.06
CA ASN A 112 34.65 10.03 -17.96
C ASN A 112 33.97 9.61 -16.63
N PRO A 113 34.74 9.34 -15.55
CA PRO A 113 34.26 9.53 -14.18
C PRO A 113 34.00 11.03 -13.90
N PRO A 114 33.35 11.41 -12.79
CA PRO A 114 33.36 12.79 -12.32
C PRO A 114 34.80 13.27 -12.19
N LYS A 115 35.13 14.41 -12.83
CA LYS A 115 36.42 15.06 -12.64
C LYS A 115 36.34 15.96 -11.42
N GLU A 116 37.21 15.72 -10.44
CA GLU A 116 37.53 16.70 -9.42
C GLU A 116 38.26 17.87 -10.09
N ASP A 117 37.57 19.01 -10.22
CA ASP A 117 38.17 20.25 -10.73
C ASP A 117 39.18 20.78 -9.70
N ASN A 118 40.44 20.38 -9.88
CA ASN A 118 41.57 20.86 -9.09
C ASN A 118 41.77 22.37 -9.29
N ASN A 119 41.19 23.18 -8.40
CA ASN A 119 41.54 24.58 -8.25
C ASN A 119 41.61 24.96 -6.77
N THR A 120 42.68 24.48 -6.13
CA THR A 120 42.93 24.65 -4.70
C THR A 120 43.29 26.09 -4.38
N GLU A 121 42.36 26.84 -3.79
CA GLU A 121 42.61 27.52 -2.51
C GLU A 121 41.32 28.08 -1.86
N ASN A 122 41.29 28.02 -0.52
CA ASN A 122 40.41 28.81 0.35
C ASN A 122 38.88 28.56 0.29
N LYS A 123 38.42 27.30 0.43
CA LYS A 123 36.99 26.98 0.68
C LYS A 123 36.70 25.95 1.79
N GLY A 124 37.73 25.44 2.48
CA GLY A 124 37.66 24.40 3.52
C GLY A 124 36.91 24.77 4.81
N LYS A 125 35.60 25.02 4.70
CA LYS A 125 34.61 25.08 5.78
C LYS A 125 33.15 25.13 5.32
N LYS A 126 32.84 25.04 4.02
CA LYS A 126 31.46 25.11 3.51
C LYS A 126 30.95 23.83 2.84
N GLU A 127 31.75 23.13 2.03
CA GLU A 127 31.33 21.84 1.45
C GLU A 127 30.91 20.82 2.52
N GLN A 128 31.70 20.66 3.59
CA GLN A 128 31.42 19.69 4.66
C GLN A 128 30.13 19.97 5.46
N ALA A 129 29.52 21.15 5.30
CA ALA A 129 28.20 21.46 5.84
C ALA A 129 27.07 21.24 4.82
N GLU A 130 27.38 21.30 3.52
CA GLU A 130 26.42 21.11 2.43
C GLU A 130 26.26 19.61 2.09
N GLU A 131 27.34 18.82 2.07
CA GLU A 131 27.28 17.35 1.96
C GLU A 131 26.55 16.71 3.15
N GLU A 132 26.87 17.14 4.39
CA GLU A 132 26.16 16.69 5.60
C GLU A 132 24.68 17.10 5.64
N GLU A 133 24.26 18.12 4.87
CA GLU A 133 22.86 18.52 4.74
C GLU A 133 22.16 17.83 3.56
N GLU A 134 22.90 17.35 2.56
CA GLU A 134 22.39 16.60 1.42
C GLU A 134 22.22 15.11 1.75
N GLU A 135 23.21 14.46 2.39
CA GLU A 135 23.04 13.10 2.96
C GLU A 135 21.86 13.05 3.94
N LYS A 136 21.70 14.07 4.80
CA LYS A 136 20.56 14.16 5.73
C LYS A 136 19.23 14.47 5.05
N LYS A 137 19.18 14.91 3.79
CA LYS A 137 17.93 15.01 3.01
C LYS A 137 17.64 13.71 2.26
N GLU A 138 18.67 13.01 1.81
CA GLU A 138 18.53 11.78 1.03
C GLU A 138 18.21 10.55 1.90
N GLN A 139 18.89 10.38 3.04
CA GLN A 139 18.54 9.36 4.04
C GLN A 139 17.08 9.49 4.50
N VAL A 140 16.62 10.74 4.63
CA VAL A 140 15.26 11.13 5.03
C VAL A 140 14.19 10.78 3.98
N ALA A 141 14.54 10.72 2.69
CA ALA A 141 13.65 10.19 1.66
C ALA A 141 13.63 8.66 1.68
N ALA A 142 14.76 8.01 1.97
CA ALA A 142 14.90 6.55 2.02
C ALA A 142 14.20 5.89 3.23
N ASP A 143 13.69 6.67 4.18
CA ASP A 143 13.16 6.20 5.47
C ASP A 143 11.66 5.79 5.42
N VAL A 144 11.12 5.49 4.23
CA VAL A 144 9.74 4.98 4.05
C VAL A 144 9.64 3.47 4.36
N ALA A 145 10.78 2.77 4.38
CA ALA A 145 10.91 1.44 4.98
C ALA A 145 10.96 1.55 6.52
N PRO A 146 10.52 0.54 7.30
CA PRO A 146 10.50 0.64 8.77
C PRO A 146 11.93 0.79 9.35
N PRO A 147 12.30 1.95 9.93
CA PRO A 147 13.62 2.27 10.49
C PRO A 147 14.25 1.20 11.38
N ALA A 148 15.57 1.32 11.45
CA ALA A 148 16.40 0.89 12.55
C ALA A 148 17.00 2.15 13.20
N GLU A 149 17.06 2.16 14.52
CA GLU A 149 17.89 3.10 15.28
C GLU A 149 19.02 2.27 15.92
N GLU A 150 20.27 2.72 15.81
CA GLU A 150 21.43 1.97 16.29
C GLU A 150 21.65 2.16 17.79
N ALA A 151 21.21 1.19 18.59
CA ALA A 151 21.50 1.16 20.02
C ALA A 151 22.98 0.81 20.27
N LYS A 152 23.79 1.83 20.58
CA LYS A 152 25.17 1.63 21.06
C LYS A 152 25.17 0.98 22.45
N GLU A 153 26.03 0.01 22.63
CA GLU A 153 26.15 -0.76 23.86
C GLU A 153 26.71 0.11 25.01
N ALA A 154 25.98 0.17 26.12
CA ALA A 154 26.35 0.96 27.30
C ALA A 154 25.98 0.19 28.57
N THR A 155 26.93 -0.59 29.09
CA THR A 155 26.74 -1.46 30.26
C THR A 155 26.51 -0.65 31.54
N LYS A 156 25.48 -1.01 32.31
CA LYS A 156 25.38 -0.71 33.74
C LYS A 156 24.75 -1.86 34.51
N GLU A 157 25.22 -2.06 35.73
CA GLU A 157 24.88 -3.17 36.61
C GLU A 157 23.72 -2.83 37.55
N GLU A 158 22.83 -3.78 37.77
CA GLU A 158 22.01 -4.01 38.97
C GLU A 158 21.29 -5.37 38.77
N GLY A 159 21.31 -6.36 39.66
CA GLY A 159 22.11 -6.50 40.88
C GLY A 159 21.42 -7.41 41.91
N GLU A 160 21.62 -8.74 41.84
CA GLU A 160 21.17 -9.69 42.88
C GLU A 160 22.09 -10.94 42.97
N ALA A 161 21.95 -11.75 44.02
CA ALA A 161 23.13 -12.29 44.75
C ALA A 161 23.27 -13.83 44.87
N GLU A 162 24.41 -14.22 45.47
CA GLU A 162 24.84 -15.58 45.89
C GLU A 162 25.22 -16.54 44.72
N GLU A 163 26.18 -17.47 44.83
CA GLU A 163 26.80 -18.12 46.01
C GLU A 163 28.36 -18.22 45.90
N ALA A 164 29.05 -18.87 46.86
CA ALA A 164 30.48 -18.63 47.12
C ALA A 164 31.47 -19.77 46.76
N LYS A 165 32.74 -19.42 46.40
CA LYS A 165 33.95 -20.04 47.01
C LYS A 165 35.33 -19.37 46.75
N VAL A 166 35.95 -18.99 47.86
CA VAL A 166 37.37 -18.75 48.25
C VAL A 166 38.51 -19.35 47.37
N LYS A 167 39.52 -18.53 46.96
CA LYS A 167 40.94 -18.60 47.42
C LYS A 167 41.93 -17.66 46.67
N GLU A 168 42.79 -16.96 47.45
CA GLU A 168 44.28 -16.83 47.41
C GLU A 168 45.05 -16.95 46.05
N THR A 169 46.12 -16.18 45.70
CA THR A 169 46.94 -15.15 46.42
C THR A 169 47.91 -14.37 45.48
N GLU A 170 48.07 -13.05 45.71
CA GLU A 170 49.33 -12.26 45.91
C GLU A 170 50.43 -12.02 44.81
N VAL A 171 51.18 -10.89 44.97
CA VAL A 171 52.47 -10.43 44.35
C VAL A 171 52.46 -10.07 42.83
N VAL A 172 52.77 -8.86 42.28
CA VAL A 172 53.54 -7.62 42.58
C VAL A 172 55.00 -7.55 42.04
N ASP A 173 55.27 -6.57 41.14
CA ASP A 173 56.58 -6.05 40.63
C ASP A 173 57.52 -7.03 39.85
N ASP A 174 58.49 -6.65 38.99
CA ASP A 174 58.97 -5.32 38.49
C ASP A 174 59.47 -5.40 37.00
N LYS A 175 60.24 -4.38 36.55
CA LYS A 175 60.74 -3.98 35.20
C LYS A 175 61.69 -4.87 34.36
N GLU A 176 61.71 -4.49 33.06
CA GLU A 176 62.86 -4.32 32.12
C GLU A 176 63.55 -5.51 31.39
N ALA A 177 63.29 -5.54 30.06
CA ALA A 177 64.24 -5.39 28.95
C ALA A 177 65.17 -6.54 28.44
N CYS A 178 65.10 -6.72 27.11
CA CYS A 178 66.21 -6.83 26.13
C CYS A 178 66.53 -8.19 25.45
N SER A 179 66.62 -8.15 24.10
CA SER A 179 67.30 -9.11 23.18
C SER A 179 66.70 -10.53 23.05
N THR A 180 66.99 -11.35 22.02
CA THR A 180 67.86 -11.24 20.81
C THR A 180 67.08 -11.53 19.51
N ALA A 181 67.73 -11.44 18.34
CA ALA A 181 67.26 -11.94 17.05
C ALA A 181 67.79 -13.35 16.74
N ASP A 182 67.38 -13.94 15.60
CA ASP A 182 68.23 -14.75 14.71
C ASP A 182 67.58 -14.91 13.30
N GLU A 183 68.39 -14.80 12.24
CA GLU A 183 68.10 -15.27 10.86
C GLU A 183 68.74 -16.67 10.67
N ASP A 184 68.31 -17.52 9.74
CA ASP A 184 68.87 -17.75 8.37
C ASP A 184 68.78 -19.28 8.13
N GLY A 185 68.74 -19.91 6.95
CA GLY A 185 68.68 -19.46 5.55
C GLY A 185 69.01 -20.62 4.58
N ALA A 186 69.28 -20.28 3.30
CA ALA A 186 69.95 -21.14 2.27
C ALA A 186 69.23 -22.44 1.78
N LYS A 187 69.48 -23.01 0.58
CA LYS A 187 70.42 -22.67 -0.53
C LYS A 187 69.98 -23.19 -1.93
N THR A 188 70.68 -22.73 -2.98
CA THR A 188 70.60 -23.01 -4.44
C THR A 188 71.19 -24.39 -4.86
N VAL A 189 71.21 -24.89 -6.12
CA VAL A 189 71.10 -24.38 -7.54
C VAL A 189 70.41 -25.48 -8.44
N GLU A 190 70.43 -25.68 -9.78
CA GLU A 190 71.13 -25.15 -11.00
C GLU A 190 70.41 -25.56 -12.34
N ALA A 191 70.73 -24.88 -13.47
CA ALA A 191 70.80 -25.38 -14.89
C ALA A 191 69.52 -25.93 -15.64
N ILE A 192 69.39 -25.99 -16.99
CA ILE A 192 70.20 -25.56 -18.17
C ILE A 192 69.32 -25.21 -19.42
N GLU A 193 69.93 -24.47 -20.37
CA GLU A 193 69.78 -24.46 -21.86
C GLU A 193 68.55 -23.95 -22.67
N GLU A 194 68.90 -22.98 -23.53
CA GLU A 194 68.41 -22.44 -24.83
C GLU A 194 67.26 -23.05 -25.65
N THR A 195 66.53 -22.18 -26.37
CA THR A 195 66.64 -22.00 -27.85
C THR A 195 66.02 -20.64 -28.28
N VAL A 196 66.44 -20.06 -29.41
CA VAL A 196 66.23 -18.64 -29.84
C VAL A 196 65.52 -18.57 -31.22
N VAL A 197 65.33 -17.35 -31.78
CA VAL A 197 65.02 -16.97 -33.20
C VAL A 197 63.50 -16.84 -33.50
N SER A 198 62.96 -15.79 -34.14
CA SER A 198 63.36 -14.40 -34.51
C SER A 198 62.07 -13.61 -34.92
N VAL A 199 62.00 -12.35 -35.41
CA VAL A 199 62.92 -11.31 -35.93
C VAL A 199 62.41 -9.93 -35.44
N THR A 200 63.21 -8.85 -35.56
CA THR A 200 62.85 -7.46 -35.23
C THR A 200 63.14 -6.45 -36.35
N VAL A 201 62.31 -5.40 -36.41
CA VAL A 201 62.62 -4.01 -36.83
C VAL A 201 63.08 -3.74 -38.28
N SER A 202 62.36 -2.83 -38.96
CA SER A 202 62.99 -1.64 -39.56
C SER A 202 62.00 -0.47 -39.62
N SER A 203 62.52 0.75 -39.71
CA SER A 203 61.79 2.02 -39.79
C SER A 203 62.10 2.74 -41.09
N GLU A 204 61.17 3.55 -41.61
CA GLU A 204 61.47 4.91 -42.09
C GLU A 204 60.18 5.70 -42.39
N GLN A 205 60.32 7.00 -42.68
CA GLN A 205 59.22 7.94 -42.85
C GLN A 205 58.94 8.19 -44.34
N GLU A 206 57.66 8.38 -44.70
CA GLU A 206 57.30 9.35 -45.73
C GLU A 206 55.93 9.95 -45.41
N ALA A 207 55.64 11.16 -45.93
CA ALA A 207 54.49 11.95 -45.53
C ALA A 207 53.48 12.08 -46.67
N GLU A 208 52.20 11.83 -46.38
CA GLU A 208 51.10 12.17 -47.28
C GLU A 208 49.96 12.82 -46.48
N GLU A 209 49.74 14.11 -46.70
CA GLU A 209 48.70 14.90 -46.03
C GLU A 209 47.30 14.55 -46.55
N THR A 210 46.83 13.34 -46.26
CA THR A 210 45.43 12.96 -46.53
C THR A 210 44.52 13.69 -45.55
N LYS A 211 44.11 14.90 -45.94
CA LYS A 211 43.09 15.71 -45.27
C LYS A 211 41.76 14.97 -45.23
N VAL A 212 41.55 14.14 -44.21
CA VAL A 212 40.25 13.51 -43.93
C VAL A 212 39.30 14.61 -43.46
N GLU A 213 38.62 15.24 -44.41
CA GLU A 213 37.44 16.04 -44.13
C GLU A 213 36.39 15.14 -43.48
N SER A 214 36.20 15.33 -42.18
CA SER A 214 35.13 14.70 -41.43
C SER A 214 33.79 15.13 -42.01
N LYS A 215 33.23 14.31 -42.89
CA LYS A 215 31.84 14.45 -43.32
C LYS A 215 30.98 14.38 -42.06
N GLU A 216 30.34 15.48 -41.73
CA GLU A 216 29.15 15.48 -40.90
C GLU A 216 28.05 14.75 -41.67
N GLU A 217 28.06 13.41 -41.59
CA GLU A 217 26.85 12.65 -41.86
C GLU A 217 25.80 13.11 -40.86
N LYS A 218 24.78 13.81 -41.36
CA LYS A 218 23.64 14.24 -40.55
C LYS A 218 22.84 13.02 -40.13
N SER A 219 23.27 12.40 -39.03
CA SER A 219 22.48 11.41 -38.33
C SER A 219 21.11 12.00 -38.02
N SER A 220 20.06 11.19 -38.20
CA SER A 220 18.75 11.52 -37.66
C SER A 220 18.86 11.66 -36.13
N PRO A 221 18.19 12.63 -35.49
CA PRO A 221 18.19 12.75 -34.03
C PRO A 221 17.87 11.42 -33.34
N GLU A 222 18.45 11.21 -32.16
CA GLU A 222 18.24 10.01 -31.36
C GLU A 222 16.75 9.79 -31.07
N GLU A 223 16.25 8.56 -31.22
CA GLU A 223 14.85 8.21 -30.95
C GLU A 223 14.70 7.54 -29.58
N VAL A 224 14.54 8.36 -28.53
CA VAL A 224 14.34 7.86 -27.16
C VAL A 224 12.85 7.70 -26.84
N SER A 225 12.48 6.57 -26.25
CA SER A 225 11.15 6.32 -25.70
C SER A 225 11.23 5.88 -24.23
N ILE A 226 10.26 6.28 -23.42
CA ILE A 226 10.15 5.93 -22.00
C ILE A 226 8.70 5.57 -21.68
N TRP A 227 8.48 4.43 -20.99
CA TRP A 227 7.15 3.88 -20.69
C TRP A 227 6.19 3.71 -21.90
N GLY A 228 6.74 3.56 -23.10
CA GLY A 228 5.96 3.44 -24.35
C GLY A 228 5.59 4.78 -25.01
N VAL A 229 6.07 5.91 -24.48
CA VAL A 229 5.93 7.24 -25.07
C VAL A 229 7.28 7.71 -25.63
N LYS A 230 7.30 8.10 -26.91
CA LYS A 230 8.47 8.68 -27.57
C LYS A 230 8.63 10.14 -27.13
N LEU A 231 9.84 10.53 -26.71
CA LEU A 231 10.09 11.89 -26.23
C LEU A 231 9.85 12.91 -27.33
N LEU A 232 9.25 14.04 -26.96
CA LEU A 232 8.89 15.19 -27.81
C LEU A 232 7.93 14.90 -28.98
N ALA A 233 7.48 13.66 -29.19
CA ALA A 233 6.67 13.27 -30.35
C ALA A 233 5.22 13.78 -30.30
N ASP A 234 4.62 13.81 -29.10
CA ASP A 234 3.27 14.33 -28.87
C ASP A 234 3.07 14.76 -27.40
N GLU A 235 1.89 15.29 -27.07
CA GLU A 235 1.56 15.86 -25.75
C GLU A 235 1.67 14.86 -24.58
N ARG A 236 1.69 13.55 -24.84
CA ARG A 236 1.95 12.53 -23.79
C ARG A 236 3.38 12.62 -23.25
N SER A 237 4.32 13.10 -24.07
CA SER A 237 5.68 13.41 -23.60
C SER A 237 5.64 14.49 -22.52
N ASP A 238 4.78 15.51 -22.66
CA ASP A 238 4.75 16.65 -21.74
C ASP A 238 4.21 16.23 -20.36
N VAL A 239 3.25 15.30 -20.32
CA VAL A 239 2.78 14.67 -19.07
C VAL A 239 3.92 13.95 -18.33
N ILE A 240 4.83 13.29 -19.05
CA ILE A 240 6.01 12.64 -18.46
C ILE A 240 7.05 13.69 -18.01
N LEU A 241 7.35 14.70 -18.84
CA LEU A 241 8.31 15.75 -18.48
C LEU A 241 7.87 16.56 -17.26
N LEU A 242 6.57 16.77 -17.06
CA LEU A 242 6.02 17.38 -15.86
C LEU A 242 6.28 16.56 -14.59
N LYS A 243 6.39 15.22 -14.66
CA LYS A 243 6.77 14.40 -13.49
C LYS A 243 8.22 14.68 -13.06
N PHE A 244 9.16 14.74 -14.01
CA PHE A 244 10.57 15.08 -13.73
C PHE A 244 10.72 16.51 -13.21
N LEU A 245 10.01 17.48 -13.81
CA LEU A 245 10.00 18.87 -13.32
C LEU A 245 9.45 18.95 -11.89
N ARG A 246 8.31 18.31 -11.60
CA ARG A 246 7.71 18.30 -10.25
C ARG A 246 8.61 17.63 -9.22
N ALA A 247 9.28 16.53 -9.57
CA ALA A 247 10.20 15.82 -8.68
C ALA A 247 11.50 16.59 -8.37
N ARG A 248 11.75 17.73 -9.02
CA ARG A 248 12.84 18.66 -8.73
C ARG A 248 12.35 20.12 -8.63
N ASP A 249 11.09 20.32 -8.20
CA ASP A 249 10.46 21.63 -7.95
C ASP A 249 10.68 22.68 -9.06
N PHE A 250 10.50 22.23 -10.31
CA PHE A 250 10.71 22.98 -11.57
C PHE A 250 12.12 23.54 -11.80
N LYS A 251 13.12 23.08 -11.04
CA LYS A 251 14.53 23.39 -11.29
C LYS A 251 15.02 22.67 -12.56
N LEU A 252 14.94 23.36 -13.69
CA LEU A 252 15.24 22.87 -15.04
C LEU A 252 16.47 21.92 -15.15
N LYS A 253 17.62 22.33 -14.61
CA LYS A 253 18.87 21.54 -14.71
C LYS A 253 18.80 20.21 -13.95
N GLU A 254 18.27 20.22 -12.72
CA GLU A 254 18.14 19.01 -11.91
C GLU A 254 17.13 18.03 -12.53
N ALA A 255 16.02 18.54 -13.08
CA ALA A 255 15.03 17.73 -13.79
C ALA A 255 15.60 17.09 -15.07
N PHE A 256 16.39 17.83 -15.84
CA PHE A 256 17.06 17.32 -17.05
C PHE A 256 18.13 16.25 -16.71
N ILE A 257 18.95 16.48 -15.68
CA ILE A 257 19.93 15.50 -15.20
C ILE A 257 19.23 14.23 -14.71
N MET A 258 18.14 14.36 -13.95
CA MET A 258 17.34 13.22 -13.51
C MET A 258 16.81 12.41 -14.69
N LEU A 259 16.19 13.06 -15.69
CA LEU A 259 15.72 12.39 -16.91
C LEU A 259 16.84 11.65 -17.67
N LYS A 260 18.00 12.30 -17.86
CA LYS A 260 19.15 11.69 -18.53
C LYS A 260 19.70 10.49 -17.76
N ASN A 261 19.76 10.58 -16.43
CA ASN A 261 20.13 9.47 -15.56
C ASN A 261 19.12 8.31 -15.65
N THR A 262 17.81 8.59 -15.62
CA THR A 262 16.77 7.56 -15.75
C THR A 262 16.85 6.84 -17.10
N ILE A 263 17.01 7.57 -18.21
CA ILE A 263 17.11 6.96 -19.55
C ILE A 263 18.34 6.04 -19.64
N ARG A 264 19.49 6.49 -19.14
CA ARG A 264 20.71 5.68 -19.04
C ARG A 264 20.49 4.44 -18.16
N TRP A 265 19.96 4.61 -16.95
CA TRP A 265 19.70 3.50 -16.03
C TRP A 265 18.75 2.46 -16.65
N ARG A 266 17.71 2.86 -17.38
CA ARG A 266 16.80 1.93 -18.07
C ARG A 266 17.53 1.04 -19.09
N LYS A 267 18.52 1.60 -19.80
CA LYS A 267 19.36 0.91 -20.78
C LYS A 267 20.36 -0.03 -20.08
N GLU A 268 20.98 0.41 -18.99
CA GLU A 268 21.95 -0.37 -18.20
C GLU A 268 21.28 -1.52 -17.40
N PHE A 269 20.05 -1.32 -16.91
CA PHE A 269 19.28 -2.34 -16.20
C PHE A 269 18.58 -3.35 -17.14
N GLY A 270 18.59 -3.09 -18.46
CA GLY A 270 17.96 -3.92 -19.48
C GLY A 270 16.44 -3.95 -19.36
N ILE A 271 15.79 -2.79 -19.26
CA ILE A 271 14.34 -2.70 -18.96
C ILE A 271 13.46 -3.33 -20.06
N GLU A 272 13.85 -3.27 -21.33
CA GLU A 272 13.02 -3.81 -22.41
C GLU A 272 13.20 -5.35 -22.52
N GLU A 273 14.39 -5.88 -22.24
CA GLU A 273 14.63 -7.32 -22.06
C GLU A 273 13.92 -7.85 -20.81
N LEU A 274 13.94 -7.08 -19.72
CA LEU A 274 13.27 -7.39 -18.46
C LEU A 274 11.77 -7.57 -18.64
N MET A 275 11.12 -6.85 -19.56
CA MET A 275 9.67 -6.98 -19.79
C MET A 275 9.25 -8.41 -20.18
N GLU A 276 10.11 -9.12 -20.92
CA GLU A 276 9.86 -10.48 -21.40
C GLU A 276 10.40 -11.57 -20.43
N GLU A 277 11.16 -11.20 -19.39
CA GLU A 277 11.72 -12.15 -18.40
C GLU A 277 10.60 -12.84 -17.58
N SER A 278 10.68 -14.16 -17.42
CA SER A 278 9.72 -14.92 -16.58
C SER A 278 10.28 -15.16 -15.18
N PHE A 279 9.58 -14.63 -14.17
CA PHE A 279 9.97 -14.75 -12.77
C PHE A 279 9.35 -15.95 -12.05
N GLY A 280 8.21 -16.45 -12.54
CA GLY A 280 7.40 -17.47 -11.89
C GLY A 280 6.41 -16.92 -10.85
N ASP A 281 5.38 -17.72 -10.57
CA ASP A 281 4.14 -17.29 -9.93
C ASP A 281 4.27 -17.04 -8.41
N ASP A 282 5.42 -17.40 -7.81
CA ASP A 282 5.68 -17.32 -6.36
C ASP A 282 5.40 -15.92 -5.77
N LEU A 283 5.65 -14.87 -6.55
CA LEU A 283 5.60 -13.48 -6.11
C LEU A 283 4.29 -12.76 -6.44
N GLU A 284 3.38 -13.34 -7.23
CA GLU A 284 2.09 -12.72 -7.60
C GLU A 284 1.21 -12.40 -6.38
N LYS A 285 1.31 -13.21 -5.33
CA LYS A 285 0.62 -12.98 -4.05
C LYS A 285 1.21 -11.78 -3.29
N THR A 286 2.46 -11.42 -3.55
CA THR A 286 3.17 -10.34 -2.85
C THR A 286 2.86 -8.96 -3.44
N ALA A 287 2.55 -8.85 -4.73
CA ALA A 287 1.96 -7.63 -5.30
C ALA A 287 1.10 -7.89 -6.54
N TYR A 288 -0.05 -7.20 -6.61
CA TYR A 288 -1.01 -7.32 -7.71
C TYR A 288 -1.83 -6.02 -7.87
N MET A 289 -2.35 -5.78 -9.08
CA MET A 289 -3.26 -4.67 -9.38
C MET A 289 -4.71 -5.15 -9.26
N HIS A 290 -5.60 -4.39 -8.61
CA HIS A 290 -7.04 -4.71 -8.56
C HIS A 290 -7.90 -3.47 -8.36
N GLY A 291 -8.83 -3.23 -9.29
CA GLY A 291 -9.82 -2.15 -9.19
C GLY A 291 -9.24 -0.73 -9.27
N LEU A 292 -10.15 0.24 -9.21
CA LEU A 292 -9.86 1.67 -9.24
C LEU A 292 -10.27 2.35 -7.93
N ASP A 293 -9.59 3.44 -7.57
CA ASP A 293 -10.08 4.37 -6.54
C ASP A 293 -11.24 5.25 -7.07
N LYS A 294 -11.76 6.14 -6.22
CA LYS A 294 -12.89 7.03 -6.57
C LYS A 294 -12.52 8.20 -7.49
N GLU A 295 -11.24 8.42 -7.75
CA GLU A 295 -10.74 9.45 -8.67
C GLU A 295 -10.31 8.83 -10.02
N GLY A 296 -10.21 7.50 -10.09
CA GLY A 296 -9.92 6.72 -11.30
C GLY A 296 -8.55 6.04 -11.29
N HIS A 297 -7.75 6.22 -10.24
CA HIS A 297 -6.40 5.66 -10.14
C HIS A 297 -6.45 4.13 -9.99
N PRO A 298 -5.70 3.35 -10.79
CA PRO A 298 -5.60 1.92 -10.59
C PRO A 298 -4.87 1.60 -9.27
N VAL A 299 -5.39 0.63 -8.53
CA VAL A 299 -4.90 0.31 -7.18
C VAL A 299 -3.93 -0.87 -7.20
N CYS A 300 -2.70 -0.62 -6.73
CA CYS A 300 -1.65 -1.60 -6.50
C CYS A 300 -1.69 -2.07 -5.04
N TYR A 301 -1.85 -3.36 -4.80
CA TYR A 301 -1.74 -3.96 -3.46
C TYR A 301 -0.37 -4.60 -3.28
N ASN A 302 0.29 -4.34 -2.15
CA ASN A 302 1.57 -4.93 -1.76
C ASN A 302 1.40 -5.67 -0.43
N ILE A 303 1.52 -7.00 -0.40
CA ILE A 303 1.29 -7.83 0.80
C ILE A 303 2.63 -8.25 1.43
N TYR A 304 3.07 -7.50 2.44
CA TYR A 304 4.31 -7.81 3.14
C TYR A 304 4.19 -9.05 4.04
N GLY A 305 2.97 -9.46 4.40
CA GLY A 305 2.69 -10.64 5.21
C GLY A 305 3.08 -11.98 4.56
N GLU A 306 3.10 -12.08 3.23
CA GLU A 306 3.52 -13.31 2.52
C GLU A 306 4.97 -13.70 2.86
N PHE A 307 5.82 -12.70 3.12
CA PHE A 307 7.22 -12.88 3.53
C PHE A 307 7.40 -13.41 4.97
N GLN A 308 6.31 -13.77 5.68
CA GLN A 308 6.40 -14.69 6.82
C GLN A 308 6.77 -16.11 6.41
N ASN A 309 6.30 -16.57 5.24
CA ASN A 309 6.60 -17.91 4.74
C ASN A 309 8.13 -18.09 4.65
N LYS A 310 8.66 -19.07 5.40
CA LYS A 310 10.10 -19.30 5.54
C LYS A 310 10.75 -19.76 4.23
N GLU A 311 10.00 -20.47 3.38
CA GLU A 311 10.49 -20.97 2.10
C GLU A 311 10.53 -19.83 1.08
N LEU A 312 9.43 -19.08 0.94
CA LEU A 312 9.40 -17.89 0.09
C LEU A 312 10.46 -16.86 0.52
N TYR A 313 10.59 -16.59 1.82
CA TYR A 313 11.60 -15.65 2.34
C TYR A 313 13.02 -16.08 1.95
N LYS A 314 13.38 -17.35 2.13
CA LYS A 314 14.69 -17.87 1.71
C LYS A 314 14.86 -17.83 0.19
N LYS A 315 13.84 -18.21 -0.58
CA LYS A 315 13.83 -18.17 -2.04
C LYS A 315 13.93 -16.75 -2.62
N THR A 316 13.59 -15.73 -1.84
CA THR A 316 13.56 -14.32 -2.28
C THR A 316 14.72 -13.47 -1.75
N PHE A 317 15.30 -13.79 -0.57
CA PHE A 317 16.25 -12.88 0.09
C PHE A 317 17.56 -13.51 0.65
N SER A 318 17.79 -14.83 0.55
CA SER A 318 18.92 -15.48 1.24
C SER A 318 20.32 -15.05 0.79
N ASP A 319 20.43 -14.43 -0.37
CA ASP A 319 21.67 -14.04 -1.05
C ASP A 319 21.38 -12.89 -2.01
N GLU A 320 22.44 -12.26 -2.54
CA GLU A 320 22.30 -11.08 -3.39
C GLU A 320 21.62 -11.40 -4.73
N GLU A 321 21.89 -12.56 -5.33
CA GLU A 321 21.25 -12.97 -6.59
C GLU A 321 19.73 -13.03 -6.47
N LYS A 322 19.20 -13.58 -5.36
CA LYS A 322 17.75 -13.60 -5.11
C LYS A 322 17.20 -12.22 -4.80
N ARG A 323 17.92 -11.38 -4.05
CA ARG A 323 17.52 -9.97 -3.81
C ARG A 323 17.44 -9.19 -5.12
N GLN A 324 18.41 -9.36 -6.02
CA GLN A 324 18.42 -8.75 -7.35
C GLN A 324 17.33 -9.33 -8.26
N ARG A 325 17.04 -10.63 -8.20
CA ARG A 325 15.89 -11.25 -8.89
C ARG A 325 14.56 -10.67 -8.40
N PHE A 326 14.40 -10.47 -7.08
CA PHE A 326 13.23 -9.82 -6.51
C PHE A 326 13.11 -8.35 -6.93
N LEU A 327 14.21 -7.61 -6.92
CA LEU A 327 14.26 -6.22 -7.38
C LEU A 327 13.86 -6.13 -8.85
N LYS A 328 14.46 -6.95 -9.73
CA LYS A 328 14.08 -7.07 -11.14
C LYS A 328 12.59 -7.38 -11.33
N TRP A 329 12.05 -8.39 -10.63
CA TRP A 329 10.62 -8.70 -10.67
C TRP A 329 9.76 -7.49 -10.26
N ARG A 330 10.14 -6.79 -9.18
CA ARG A 330 9.39 -5.64 -8.68
C ARG A 330 9.40 -4.46 -9.66
N ILE A 331 10.53 -4.22 -10.32
CA ILE A 331 10.66 -3.22 -11.38
C ILE A 331 9.86 -3.63 -12.62
N GLN A 332 9.91 -4.90 -13.03
CA GLN A 332 9.07 -5.42 -14.12
C GLN A 332 7.58 -5.24 -13.83
N PHE A 333 7.13 -5.58 -12.62
CA PHE A 333 5.75 -5.39 -12.18
C PHE A 333 5.31 -3.93 -12.28
N LEU A 334 6.19 -3.00 -11.88
CA LEU A 334 5.91 -1.57 -11.99
C LEU A 334 5.89 -1.09 -13.44
N GLU A 335 6.84 -1.49 -14.29
CA GLU A 335 6.83 -1.20 -15.73
C GLU A 335 5.54 -1.70 -16.40
N LYS A 336 5.15 -2.95 -16.13
CA LYS A 336 3.91 -3.58 -16.62
C LYS A 336 2.63 -2.93 -16.08
N SER A 337 2.74 -2.11 -15.04
CA SER A 337 1.65 -1.30 -14.49
C SER A 337 1.65 0.12 -15.08
N ILE A 338 2.81 0.77 -15.18
CA ILE A 338 2.95 2.12 -15.72
C ILE A 338 2.65 2.18 -17.22
N ARG A 339 3.05 1.17 -18.00
CA ARG A 339 2.71 1.06 -19.45
C ARG A 339 1.21 0.87 -19.74
N LYS A 340 0.36 0.78 -18.70
CA LYS A 340 -1.11 0.73 -18.79
C LYS A 340 -1.78 2.04 -18.35
N LEU A 341 -1.02 3.04 -17.92
CA LEU A 341 -1.52 4.34 -17.51
C LEU A 341 -1.84 5.22 -18.73
N ASP A 342 -2.76 6.17 -18.53
CA ASP A 342 -3.12 7.14 -19.56
C ASP A 342 -2.25 8.40 -19.41
N PHE A 343 -1.28 8.51 -20.31
CA PHE A 343 -0.39 9.67 -20.41
C PHE A 343 -0.98 10.83 -21.24
N THR A 344 -2.23 10.78 -21.71
CA THR A 344 -2.83 11.93 -22.41
C THR A 344 -3.07 13.12 -21.45
N PRO A 345 -3.13 14.37 -21.94
CA PRO A 345 -3.29 15.54 -21.07
C PRO A 345 -4.57 15.52 -20.19
N GLY A 346 -4.36 15.31 -18.90
CA GLY A 346 -5.40 15.11 -17.89
C GLY A 346 -6.06 13.72 -17.89
N GLY A 347 -5.38 12.72 -18.45
CA GLY A 347 -5.59 11.30 -18.19
C GLY A 347 -4.93 10.84 -16.89
N ILE A 348 -5.25 9.61 -16.47
CA ILE A 348 -4.78 9.02 -15.21
C ILE A 348 -3.36 8.46 -15.37
N SER A 349 -2.37 9.24 -14.91
CA SER A 349 -0.94 8.96 -15.06
C SER A 349 -0.24 8.49 -13.76
N THR A 350 -1.01 8.08 -12.76
CA THR A 350 -0.55 7.75 -11.39
C THR A 350 -1.29 6.55 -10.79
N ILE A 351 -0.69 5.96 -9.75
CA ILE A 351 -1.11 4.72 -9.09
C ILE A 351 -1.37 5.01 -7.60
N VAL A 352 -2.42 4.39 -7.04
CA VAL A 352 -2.61 4.29 -5.58
C VAL A 352 -1.98 3.00 -5.09
N GLN A 353 -1.09 3.08 -4.10
CA GLN A 353 -0.47 1.91 -3.49
C GLN A 353 -1.08 1.62 -2.11
N VAL A 354 -1.60 0.42 -1.93
CA VAL A 354 -2.08 -0.11 -0.65
C VAL A 354 -1.05 -1.10 -0.10
N ASN A 355 -0.37 -0.70 0.98
CA ASN A 355 0.69 -1.47 1.61
C ASN A 355 0.12 -2.23 2.81
N ASP A 356 -0.09 -3.53 2.66
CA ASP A 356 -0.62 -4.40 3.71
C ASP A 356 0.50 -4.89 4.62
N LEU A 357 0.57 -4.26 5.80
CA LEU A 357 1.52 -4.61 6.86
C LEU A 357 0.97 -5.68 7.82
N LYS A 358 -0.20 -6.28 7.51
CA LYS A 358 -0.69 -7.44 8.27
C LYS A 358 0.37 -8.53 8.21
N ASN A 359 0.78 -9.03 9.37
CA ASN A 359 1.80 -10.05 9.49
C ASN A 359 3.17 -9.67 8.88
N SER A 360 3.44 -8.39 8.54
CA SER A 360 4.74 -7.97 8.00
C SER A 360 5.90 -8.43 8.89
N PRO A 361 6.99 -9.01 8.35
CA PRO A 361 8.13 -9.38 9.15
C PRO A 361 8.73 -8.16 9.88
N GLY A 362 8.73 -8.21 11.21
CA GLY A 362 9.26 -7.13 12.04
C GLY A 362 10.77 -7.26 12.31
N PRO A 363 11.37 -6.29 13.04
CA PRO A 363 12.64 -6.46 13.72
C PRO A 363 13.79 -7.02 12.85
N GLY A 364 14.30 -8.19 13.26
CA GLY A 364 15.52 -8.82 12.73
C GLY A 364 15.44 -9.46 11.34
N LYS A 365 14.38 -9.28 10.56
CA LYS A 365 14.32 -9.70 9.14
C LYS A 365 15.03 -8.68 8.24
N TRP A 366 16.35 -8.59 8.39
CA TRP A 366 17.21 -7.56 7.79
C TRP A 366 17.32 -7.65 6.25
N GLU A 367 17.26 -8.84 5.67
CA GLU A 367 17.45 -9.02 4.22
C GLU A 367 16.30 -8.40 3.41
N LEU A 368 15.05 -8.55 3.88
CA LEU A 368 13.88 -7.87 3.33
C LEU A 368 13.96 -6.35 3.50
N ARG A 369 14.54 -5.86 4.61
CA ARG A 369 14.77 -4.42 4.83
C ARG A 369 15.76 -3.86 3.82
N GLN A 370 16.88 -4.56 3.57
CA GLN A 370 17.85 -4.17 2.54
C GLN A 370 17.23 -4.17 1.14
N ALA A 371 16.55 -5.24 0.74
CA ALA A 371 15.87 -5.31 -0.57
C ALA A 371 14.80 -4.21 -0.73
N THR A 372 14.09 -3.86 0.36
CA THR A 372 13.12 -2.75 0.35
C THR A 372 13.81 -1.38 0.23
N LYS A 373 14.95 -1.15 0.90
CA LYS A 373 15.73 0.09 0.77
C LYS A 373 16.33 0.23 -0.63
N GLN A 374 16.97 -0.82 -1.16
CA GLN A 374 17.47 -0.85 -2.54
C GLN A 374 16.36 -0.53 -3.56
N ALA A 375 15.19 -1.14 -3.41
CA ALA A 375 14.03 -0.83 -4.25
C ALA A 375 13.56 0.62 -4.10
N LEU A 376 13.50 1.16 -2.88
CA LEU A 376 13.02 2.52 -2.64
C LEU A 376 13.92 3.59 -3.27
N HIS A 377 15.25 3.48 -3.13
CA HIS A 377 16.20 4.39 -3.78
C HIS A 377 15.99 4.37 -5.31
N LEU A 378 16.02 3.17 -5.92
CA LEU A 378 15.83 2.99 -7.36
C LEU A 378 14.50 3.61 -7.85
N LEU A 379 13.42 3.46 -7.07
CA LEU A 379 12.13 4.09 -7.36
C LEU A 379 12.15 5.62 -7.25
N GLN A 380 12.89 6.18 -6.29
CA GLN A 380 13.01 7.63 -6.11
C GLN A 380 13.81 8.30 -7.23
N ASP A 381 14.85 7.62 -7.74
CA ASP A 381 15.71 8.11 -8.81
C ASP A 381 15.09 7.98 -10.21
N ASN A 382 14.29 6.93 -10.44
CA ASN A 382 13.88 6.53 -11.79
C ASN A 382 12.36 6.56 -12.05
N TYR A 383 11.54 6.71 -11.01
CA TYR A 383 10.07 6.67 -11.12
C TYR A 383 9.41 7.91 -10.44
N PRO A 384 9.77 9.14 -10.85
CA PRO A 384 9.24 10.37 -10.27
C PRO A 384 7.72 10.48 -10.44
N GLU A 385 7.03 10.92 -9.38
CA GLU A 385 5.61 11.32 -9.40
C GLU A 385 4.64 10.33 -10.08
N PHE A 386 4.86 9.01 -9.90
CA PHE A 386 3.91 7.95 -10.27
C PHE A 386 2.94 7.54 -9.15
N VAL A 387 3.12 8.05 -7.93
CA VAL A 387 2.26 7.73 -6.77
C VAL A 387 1.32 8.89 -6.48
N ALA A 388 0.01 8.64 -6.60
CA ALA A 388 -1.05 9.55 -6.15
C ALA A 388 -1.24 9.47 -4.63
N LYS A 389 -1.27 8.23 -4.09
CA LYS A 389 -1.44 7.96 -2.66
C LYS A 389 -0.73 6.67 -2.22
N GLN A 390 -0.19 6.67 -1.00
CA GLN A 390 0.33 5.47 -0.33
C GLN A 390 -0.43 5.25 0.98
N VAL A 391 -1.21 4.16 1.02
CA VAL A 391 -2.11 3.79 2.12
C VAL A 391 -1.57 2.54 2.81
N PHE A 392 -0.95 2.72 3.99
CA PHE A 392 -0.50 1.62 4.82
C PHE A 392 -1.66 1.12 5.68
N ILE A 393 -1.95 -0.17 5.58
CA ILE A 393 -3.06 -0.83 6.29
C ILE A 393 -2.54 -1.95 7.20
N ASN A 394 -3.36 -2.32 8.17
CA ASN A 394 -3.03 -3.27 9.23
C ASN A 394 -1.74 -2.91 9.98
N VAL A 395 -1.44 -1.61 10.05
CA VAL A 395 -0.18 -1.05 10.56
C VAL A 395 0.08 -1.54 11.99
N PRO A 396 1.19 -2.27 12.25
CA PRO A 396 1.56 -2.69 13.59
C PRO A 396 1.83 -1.50 14.51
N TRP A 397 1.54 -1.63 15.80
CA TRP A 397 1.72 -0.56 16.79
C TRP A 397 3.16 -0.01 16.81
N TRP A 398 4.17 -0.88 16.67
CA TRP A 398 5.58 -0.50 16.62
C TRP A 398 5.91 0.37 15.39
N TYR A 399 5.21 0.19 14.26
CA TYR A 399 5.41 0.98 13.06
C TYR A 399 4.94 2.43 13.24
N LEU A 400 3.97 2.69 14.14
CA LEU A 400 3.50 4.06 14.42
C LEU A 400 4.55 4.89 15.18
N ALA A 401 5.27 4.29 16.14
CA ALA A 401 6.37 4.95 16.83
C ALA A 401 7.54 5.26 15.87
N VAL A 402 7.90 4.25 15.08
CA VAL A 402 8.81 4.29 13.93
C VAL A 402 8.49 5.46 12.98
N ASN A 403 7.27 5.55 12.45
CA ASN A 403 6.86 6.64 11.56
C ASN A 403 6.83 8.01 12.25
N ARG A 404 6.59 8.06 13.57
CA ARG A 404 6.61 9.32 14.35
C ARG A 404 8.02 9.90 14.51
N MET A 405 9.05 9.06 14.56
CA MET A 405 10.46 9.46 14.59
C MET A 405 10.90 10.10 13.26
N ILE A 406 10.41 9.57 12.14
CA ILE A 406 10.78 9.98 10.77
C ILE A 406 9.96 11.16 10.26
N SER A 407 8.67 11.22 10.64
CA SER A 407 7.74 12.23 10.17
C SER A 407 8.28 13.67 10.17
N PRO A 408 9.03 14.18 11.18
CA PRO A 408 9.63 15.50 11.14
C PRO A 408 10.32 15.83 9.82
N PHE A 409 11.13 14.90 9.30
CA PHE A 409 12.01 15.12 8.17
C PHE A 409 11.33 15.02 6.79
N LEU A 410 10.28 14.19 6.64
CA LEU A 410 9.59 13.99 5.36
C LEU A 410 9.05 15.31 4.76
N THR A 411 9.19 15.51 3.44
CA THR A 411 8.66 16.72 2.78
C THR A 411 7.13 16.82 2.92
N GLN A 412 6.57 18.04 2.84
CA GLN A 412 5.13 18.22 2.95
C GLN A 412 4.35 17.52 1.81
N ARG A 413 4.91 17.47 0.59
CA ARG A 413 4.33 16.68 -0.53
C ARG A 413 4.26 15.20 -0.14
N THR A 414 5.38 14.63 0.30
CA THR A 414 5.46 13.22 0.74
C THR A 414 4.51 12.91 1.90
N LYS A 415 4.50 13.73 2.96
CA LYS A 415 3.54 13.65 4.07
C LYS A 415 2.08 13.61 3.60
N SER A 416 1.72 14.48 2.65
CA SER A 416 0.35 14.60 2.14
C SER A 416 -0.09 13.40 1.27
N LYS A 417 0.85 12.65 0.68
CA LYS A 417 0.56 11.42 -0.08
C LYS A 417 0.36 10.20 0.84
N PHE A 418 0.81 10.25 2.10
CA PHE A 418 0.70 9.15 3.04
C PHE A 418 -0.60 9.10 3.85
N LEU A 419 -1.05 7.87 4.12
CA LEU A 419 -2.14 7.50 5.01
C LEU A 419 -1.75 6.23 5.79
N PHE A 420 -2.01 6.20 7.09
CA PHE A 420 -1.71 5.05 7.96
C PHE A 420 -2.98 4.60 8.68
N ALA A 421 -3.23 3.28 8.72
CA ALA A 421 -4.39 2.71 9.40
C ALA A 421 -4.02 1.43 10.16
N GLY A 422 -4.26 1.43 11.47
CA GLY A 422 -4.21 0.20 12.27
C GLY A 422 -5.28 -0.82 11.83
N PRO A 423 -5.18 -2.10 12.23
CA PRO A 423 -6.05 -3.17 11.74
C PRO A 423 -7.56 -2.90 11.89
N SER A 424 -7.97 -2.27 12.99
CA SER A 424 -9.38 -1.93 13.26
C SER A 424 -9.95 -0.83 12.36
N LYS A 425 -9.11 0.10 11.88
CA LYS A 425 -9.51 1.27 11.07
C LYS A 425 -9.30 1.04 9.56
N SER A 426 -8.50 0.03 9.19
CA SER A 426 -8.04 -0.24 7.81
C SER A 426 -9.15 -0.32 6.76
N ALA A 427 -10.21 -1.09 7.03
CA ALA A 427 -11.34 -1.22 6.10
C ALA A 427 -12.15 0.09 5.95
N GLU A 428 -12.28 0.87 7.03
CA GLU A 428 -12.93 2.18 6.94
C GLU A 428 -12.09 3.16 6.12
N THR A 429 -10.77 3.22 6.38
CA THR A 429 -9.83 4.09 5.64
C THR A 429 -9.85 3.77 4.14
N LEU A 430 -9.79 2.50 3.74
CA LEU A 430 -9.84 2.14 2.32
C LEU A 430 -11.18 2.52 1.67
N LEU A 431 -12.31 2.30 2.35
CA LEU A 431 -13.64 2.70 1.86
C LEU A 431 -13.86 4.22 1.78
N ARG A 432 -12.96 5.06 2.35
CA ARG A 432 -12.97 6.51 2.07
C ARG A 432 -12.55 6.79 0.63
N TYR A 433 -11.47 6.14 0.15
CA TYR A 433 -10.83 6.42 -1.15
C TYR A 433 -11.23 5.47 -2.28
N ILE A 434 -11.58 4.22 -1.98
CA ILE A 434 -11.90 3.16 -2.95
C ILE A 434 -13.38 2.80 -2.81
N ALA A 435 -14.10 2.64 -3.93
CA ALA A 435 -15.50 2.20 -3.91
C ALA A 435 -15.61 0.72 -3.46
N ALA A 436 -16.71 0.33 -2.83
CA ALA A 436 -16.82 -1.01 -2.23
C ALA A 436 -16.82 -2.13 -3.28
N GLU A 437 -17.41 -1.91 -4.45
CA GLU A 437 -17.40 -2.76 -5.63
C GLU A 437 -16.01 -2.90 -6.28
N GLN A 438 -15.11 -1.93 -6.06
CA GLN A 438 -13.72 -1.96 -6.52
C GLN A 438 -12.78 -2.58 -5.48
N LEU A 439 -13.06 -2.38 -4.19
CA LEU A 439 -12.23 -2.84 -3.06
C LEU A 439 -12.38 -4.35 -2.80
N PRO A 440 -11.29 -5.15 -2.79
CA PRO A 440 -11.36 -6.59 -2.52
C PRO A 440 -12.07 -6.97 -1.22
N VAL A 441 -12.78 -8.11 -1.26
CA VAL A 441 -13.48 -8.70 -0.08
C VAL A 441 -12.56 -8.87 1.13
N LYS A 442 -11.26 -9.17 0.96
CA LYS A 442 -10.31 -9.28 2.08
C LYS A 442 -9.98 -7.95 2.78
N TYR A 443 -10.30 -6.80 2.17
CA TYR A 443 -9.87 -5.47 2.65
C TYR A 443 -11.00 -4.52 3.08
N GLY A 444 -12.26 -4.82 2.76
CA GLY A 444 -13.41 -4.07 3.27
C GLY A 444 -14.58 -3.95 2.31
N GLY A 445 -14.35 -4.16 1.01
CA GLY A 445 -15.40 -4.05 -0.01
C GLY A 445 -16.12 -5.36 -0.32
N LEU A 446 -16.72 -5.40 -1.51
CA LEU A 446 -17.49 -6.49 -2.08
C LEU A 446 -16.86 -7.02 -3.39
N SER A 447 -15.69 -6.52 -3.80
CA SER A 447 -15.04 -6.94 -5.05
C SER A 447 -14.49 -8.36 -4.98
N LYS A 448 -15.03 -9.24 -5.82
CA LYS A 448 -14.71 -10.66 -6.04
C LYS A 448 -15.29 -11.09 -7.40
N ASP A 449 -14.89 -12.25 -7.91
CA ASP A 449 -15.56 -12.89 -9.03
C ASP A 449 -16.95 -13.43 -8.60
N GLY A 450 -17.93 -13.37 -9.51
CA GLY A 450 -19.27 -13.89 -9.26
C GLY A 450 -20.37 -13.16 -10.03
N ASP A 451 -21.61 -13.27 -9.51
CA ASP A 451 -22.84 -12.72 -10.11
C ASP A 451 -22.86 -11.17 -10.18
N PHE A 452 -21.97 -10.51 -9.44
CA PHE A 452 -21.85 -9.06 -9.32
C PHE A 452 -20.41 -8.61 -9.59
N GLY A 453 -20.22 -7.86 -10.68
CA GLY A 453 -18.93 -7.31 -11.09
C GLY A 453 -18.62 -5.95 -10.46
N ILE A 454 -17.59 -5.30 -10.99
CA ILE A 454 -17.09 -4.00 -10.52
C ILE A 454 -17.94 -2.78 -10.95
N SER A 455 -18.92 -3.00 -11.84
CA SER A 455 -19.90 -2.00 -12.28
C SER A 455 -21.17 -1.97 -11.42
N ASP A 456 -21.36 -2.97 -10.56
CA ASP A 456 -22.57 -3.13 -9.77
C ASP A 456 -22.43 -2.35 -8.45
N ALA A 457 -22.85 -1.08 -8.52
CA ALA A 457 -22.68 -0.06 -7.48
C ALA A 457 -23.21 -0.50 -6.10
N VAL A 458 -22.47 -0.13 -5.05
CA VAL A 458 -22.77 -0.52 -3.66
C VAL A 458 -23.35 0.66 -2.89
N THR A 459 -24.45 0.40 -2.19
CA THR A 459 -25.03 1.37 -1.24
C THR A 459 -24.37 1.24 0.13
N GLU A 460 -23.81 2.33 0.64
CA GLU A 460 -23.30 2.40 2.01
C GLU A 460 -24.32 3.04 2.97
N ILE A 461 -24.58 2.40 4.13
CA ILE A 461 -25.45 2.93 5.20
C ILE A 461 -24.75 2.81 6.56
N THR A 462 -24.94 3.79 7.46
CA THR A 462 -24.52 3.65 8.86
C THR A 462 -25.66 3.07 9.71
N VAL A 463 -25.49 1.84 10.18
CA VAL A 463 -26.36 1.22 11.19
C VAL A 463 -25.98 1.79 12.57
N ARG A 464 -26.98 2.35 13.27
CA ARG A 464 -26.80 3.00 14.57
C ARG A 464 -26.48 1.98 15.68
N PRO A 465 -25.84 2.38 16.80
CA PRO A 465 -25.73 1.53 18.00
C PRO A 465 -27.10 1.09 18.52
N ALA A 466 -27.16 -0.11 19.13
CA ALA A 466 -28.34 -0.67 19.80
C ALA A 466 -29.66 -0.55 19.00
N ALA A 467 -29.59 -0.76 17.68
CA ALA A 467 -30.69 -0.46 16.76
C ALA A 467 -30.81 -1.48 15.62
N LYS A 468 -32.06 -1.76 15.24
CA LYS A 468 -32.39 -2.46 14.00
C LYS A 468 -32.44 -1.47 12.84
N HIS A 469 -31.92 -1.89 11.70
CA HIS A 469 -32.05 -1.22 10.42
C HIS A 469 -32.59 -2.20 9.40
N THR A 470 -33.67 -1.82 8.71
CA THR A 470 -34.25 -2.59 7.61
C THR A 470 -33.90 -1.95 6.27
N VAL A 471 -33.60 -2.79 5.29
CA VAL A 471 -33.49 -2.41 3.88
C VAL A 471 -34.63 -3.11 3.14
N GLU A 472 -35.45 -2.37 2.42
CA GLU A 472 -36.63 -2.91 1.71
C GLU A 472 -36.47 -2.78 0.20
N PHE A 473 -36.74 -3.88 -0.52
CA PHE A 473 -36.69 -3.97 -1.97
C PHE A 473 -38.08 -4.32 -2.51
N PRO A 474 -38.89 -3.33 -2.94
CA PRO A 474 -40.18 -3.61 -3.56
C PRO A 474 -39.98 -4.27 -4.94
N VAL A 475 -40.83 -5.23 -5.25
CA VAL A 475 -40.81 -6.01 -6.50
C VAL A 475 -42.24 -6.14 -7.01
N THR A 476 -42.45 -5.77 -8.28
CA THR A 476 -43.78 -5.72 -8.93
C THR A 476 -44.01 -6.82 -9.97
N GLU A 477 -42.95 -7.53 -10.36
CA GLU A 477 -42.95 -8.50 -11.46
C GLU A 477 -42.19 -9.78 -11.09
N ASN A 478 -42.48 -10.87 -11.78
CA ASN A 478 -41.87 -12.17 -11.52
C ASN A 478 -40.38 -12.15 -11.89
N CYS A 479 -39.52 -12.37 -10.89
CA CYS A 479 -38.09 -12.18 -11.03
C CYS A 479 -37.29 -13.11 -10.11
N VAL A 480 -35.97 -13.18 -10.34
CA VAL A 480 -35.01 -13.63 -9.34
C VAL A 480 -34.29 -12.39 -8.83
N LEU A 481 -34.51 -12.07 -7.56
CA LEU A 481 -33.76 -11.03 -6.86
C LEU A 481 -32.52 -11.68 -6.23
N SER A 482 -31.34 -11.30 -6.70
CA SER A 482 -30.05 -11.61 -6.05
C SER A 482 -29.59 -10.41 -5.22
N TRP A 483 -28.89 -10.63 -4.12
CA TRP A 483 -28.23 -9.57 -3.35
C TRP A 483 -26.95 -10.03 -2.66
N GLU A 484 -26.04 -9.08 -2.46
CA GLU A 484 -24.81 -9.23 -1.67
C GLU A 484 -24.77 -8.16 -0.59
N LEU A 485 -24.33 -8.52 0.61
CA LEU A 485 -24.17 -7.57 1.71
C LEU A 485 -23.03 -7.87 2.67
N ARG A 486 -22.53 -6.77 3.26
CA ARG A 486 -21.43 -6.69 4.20
C ARG A 486 -21.64 -5.54 5.18
N VAL A 487 -21.87 -5.83 6.45
CA VAL A 487 -21.55 -4.88 7.54
C VAL A 487 -20.00 -4.82 7.74
N ILE A 488 -19.43 -3.82 8.40
CA ILE A 488 -17.98 -3.79 8.72
C ILE A 488 -17.77 -4.26 10.16
N GLY A 489 -16.99 -5.33 10.33
CA GLY A 489 -16.69 -5.98 11.61
C GLY A 489 -17.95 -6.56 12.28
N TRP A 490 -18.42 -7.72 11.81
CA TRP A 490 -19.74 -8.25 12.14
C TRP A 490 -19.88 -8.62 13.63
N ASP A 491 -20.92 -8.10 14.27
CA ASP A 491 -21.40 -8.53 15.59
C ASP A 491 -22.87 -8.11 15.66
N VAL A 492 -23.65 -8.64 14.72
CA VAL A 492 -25.02 -8.20 14.39
C VAL A 492 -25.90 -9.42 14.18
N SER A 493 -27.22 -9.30 14.37
CA SER A 493 -28.15 -10.30 13.82
C SER A 493 -28.53 -9.90 12.39
N TYR A 494 -28.57 -10.86 11.48
CA TYR A 494 -29.05 -10.66 10.11
C TYR A 494 -30.08 -11.73 9.74
N GLY A 495 -31.18 -11.29 9.13
CA GLY A 495 -32.21 -12.13 8.52
C GLY A 495 -32.79 -11.48 7.26
N ALA A 496 -33.42 -12.30 6.43
CA ALA A 496 -34.06 -11.86 5.18
C ALA A 496 -35.43 -12.52 5.04
N GLU A 497 -36.44 -11.71 4.67
CA GLU A 497 -37.84 -12.11 4.59
C GLU A 497 -38.46 -11.56 3.30
N PHE A 498 -39.44 -12.25 2.73
CA PHE A 498 -40.30 -11.74 1.65
C PHE A 498 -41.69 -11.49 2.22
N VAL A 499 -42.20 -10.28 2.02
CA VAL A 499 -43.54 -9.85 2.43
C VAL A 499 -44.35 -9.62 1.15
N PRO A 500 -45.30 -10.51 0.80
CA PRO A 500 -46.21 -10.30 -0.32
C PRO A 500 -47.05 -9.03 -0.14
N SER A 501 -47.49 -8.43 -1.26
CA SER A 501 -48.43 -7.28 -1.23
C SER A 501 -49.90 -7.70 -1.15
N SER A 502 -50.20 -9.00 -1.28
CA SER A 502 -51.54 -9.57 -1.21
C SER A 502 -52.03 -9.66 0.24
N GLU A 503 -53.20 -9.09 0.50
CA GLU A 503 -53.80 -9.07 1.83
C GLU A 503 -54.12 -10.49 2.33
N GLY A 504 -53.66 -10.82 3.53
CA GLY A 504 -53.80 -12.15 4.13
C GLY A 504 -52.69 -13.16 3.80
N SER A 505 -51.75 -12.84 2.90
CA SER A 505 -50.57 -13.69 2.65
C SER A 505 -49.58 -13.67 3.81
N TYR A 506 -48.87 -14.78 4.02
CA TYR A 506 -47.86 -14.93 5.07
C TYR A 506 -46.47 -14.47 4.62
N THR A 507 -45.74 -13.79 5.52
CA THR A 507 -44.31 -13.49 5.33
C THR A 507 -43.50 -14.77 5.17
N VAL A 508 -42.74 -14.88 4.08
CA VAL A 508 -41.84 -16.01 3.82
C VAL A 508 -40.46 -15.70 4.37
N ILE A 509 -40.00 -16.48 5.33
CA ILE A 509 -38.63 -16.36 5.88
C ILE A 509 -37.65 -16.96 4.86
N ILE A 510 -36.90 -16.11 4.15
CA ILE A 510 -35.87 -16.52 3.19
C ILE A 510 -34.61 -16.98 3.94
N GLN A 511 -34.21 -16.21 4.95
CA GLN A 511 -33.14 -16.56 5.88
C GLN A 511 -33.54 -16.15 7.30
N LYS A 512 -33.74 -17.15 8.16
CA LYS A 512 -34.02 -16.95 9.59
C LYS A 512 -32.92 -16.11 10.24
N ALA A 513 -33.33 -15.10 11.01
CA ALA A 513 -32.41 -14.21 11.69
C ALA A 513 -31.38 -14.98 12.56
N ARG A 514 -30.09 -14.83 12.25
CA ARG A 514 -28.97 -15.39 13.02
C ARG A 514 -27.98 -14.29 13.42
N LYS A 515 -27.40 -14.38 14.63
CA LYS A 515 -26.19 -13.60 14.93
C LYS A 515 -25.10 -14.06 13.97
N VAL A 516 -24.39 -13.11 13.39
CA VAL A 516 -23.26 -13.35 12.51
C VAL A 516 -22.00 -12.73 13.11
N ALA A 517 -20.91 -13.50 13.18
CA ALA A 517 -19.70 -13.15 13.92
C ALA A 517 -18.62 -12.48 13.04
N SER A 518 -17.68 -11.78 13.67
CA SER A 518 -16.61 -11.04 12.98
C SER A 518 -15.59 -11.92 12.24
N SER A 519 -15.61 -13.23 12.53
CA SER A 519 -14.79 -14.27 11.93
C SER A 519 -15.57 -15.18 10.96
N GLU A 520 -16.85 -14.89 10.72
CA GLU A 520 -17.73 -15.67 9.84
C GLU A 520 -17.58 -15.23 8.37
N GLU A 521 -18.49 -15.66 7.50
CA GLU A 521 -18.42 -15.39 6.06
C GLU A 521 -18.27 -13.88 5.77
N PRO A 522 -17.27 -13.49 4.95
CA PRO A 522 -16.91 -12.09 4.79
C PRO A 522 -17.96 -11.27 4.02
N VAL A 523 -18.84 -11.92 3.26
CA VAL A 523 -19.96 -11.35 2.49
C VAL A 523 -21.06 -12.41 2.43
N ILE A 524 -22.29 -12.08 2.82
CA ILE A 524 -23.44 -12.94 2.52
C ILE A 524 -23.93 -12.63 1.11
N SER A 525 -24.16 -13.68 0.32
CA SER A 525 -24.65 -13.62 -1.07
C SER A 525 -25.85 -14.55 -1.21
N ASN A 526 -27.04 -14.00 -1.47
CA ASN A 526 -28.30 -14.76 -1.54
C ASN A 526 -29.05 -14.46 -2.85
N ASN A 527 -30.02 -15.31 -3.19
CA ASN A 527 -31.05 -15.00 -4.17
C ASN A 527 -32.41 -15.58 -3.76
N TYR A 528 -33.49 -15.06 -4.33
CA TYR A 528 -34.85 -15.52 -4.11
C TYR A 528 -35.70 -15.35 -5.39
N LYS A 529 -36.45 -16.40 -5.78
CA LYS A 529 -37.39 -16.34 -6.91
C LYS A 529 -38.74 -15.84 -6.41
N ILE A 530 -39.15 -14.69 -6.93
CA ILE A 530 -40.39 -13.98 -6.59
C ILE A 530 -41.41 -14.27 -7.69
N GLY A 531 -42.58 -14.77 -7.29
CA GLY A 531 -43.69 -15.15 -8.19
C GLY A 531 -44.98 -14.34 -8.01
N GLU A 532 -44.96 -13.34 -7.13
CA GLU A 532 -46.06 -12.41 -6.87
C GLU A 532 -45.49 -11.04 -6.42
N PRO A 533 -46.23 -9.92 -6.56
CA PRO A 533 -45.78 -8.61 -6.07
C PRO A 533 -45.59 -8.58 -4.54
N GLY A 534 -44.55 -7.89 -4.07
CA GLY A 534 -44.18 -7.85 -2.65
C GLY A 534 -42.95 -7.00 -2.38
N LYS A 535 -42.31 -7.21 -1.24
CA LYS A 535 -40.97 -6.67 -0.94
C LYS A 535 -40.09 -7.70 -0.24
N VAL A 536 -38.81 -7.73 -0.60
CA VAL A 536 -37.78 -8.41 0.21
C VAL A 536 -37.28 -7.43 1.26
N VAL A 537 -37.27 -7.85 2.52
CA VAL A 537 -36.85 -7.06 3.68
C VAL A 537 -35.62 -7.72 4.29
N LEU A 538 -34.50 -6.99 4.30
CA LEU A 538 -33.27 -7.38 4.97
C LEU A 538 -33.20 -6.67 6.32
N THR A 539 -33.16 -7.43 7.42
CA THR A 539 -33.07 -6.87 8.78
C THR A 539 -31.65 -7.04 9.32
N ILE A 540 -31.02 -5.94 9.70
CA ILE A 540 -29.71 -5.89 10.38
C ILE A 540 -29.92 -5.33 11.79
N ASP A 541 -29.74 -6.17 12.81
CA ASP A 541 -29.86 -5.81 14.23
C ASP A 541 -28.48 -5.57 14.85
N ASN A 542 -28.10 -4.30 15.00
CA ASN A 542 -26.84 -3.93 15.64
C ASN A 542 -27.02 -3.78 17.15
N GLN A 543 -26.85 -4.90 17.85
CA GLN A 543 -26.95 -4.99 19.31
C GLN A 543 -25.70 -4.42 20.03
N SER A 544 -24.70 -3.90 19.31
CA SER A 544 -23.48 -3.35 19.90
C SER A 544 -23.56 -1.83 20.13
N SER A 545 -22.74 -1.33 21.07
CA SER A 545 -22.64 0.10 21.43
C SER A 545 -21.88 0.96 20.43
N LYS A 546 -21.38 0.37 19.34
CA LYS A 546 -20.63 1.07 18.27
C LYS A 546 -21.48 1.13 17.00
N LYS A 547 -21.39 2.23 16.25
CA LYS A 547 -21.95 2.32 14.90
C LYS A 547 -21.29 1.27 14.00
N LYS A 548 -22.02 0.75 13.02
CA LYS A 548 -21.49 -0.18 12.00
C LYS A 548 -21.79 0.38 10.61
N LYS A 549 -20.89 0.21 9.64
CA LYS A 549 -21.17 0.50 8.22
C LYS A 549 -21.74 -0.75 7.56
N LEU A 550 -22.93 -0.67 6.97
CA LEU A 550 -23.50 -1.64 6.04
C LEU A 550 -23.14 -1.23 4.61
N LEU A 551 -22.80 -2.23 3.80
CA LEU A 551 -22.58 -2.20 2.36
C LEU A 551 -23.53 -3.23 1.76
N TYR A 552 -24.28 -2.89 0.71
CA TYR A 552 -25.07 -3.88 -0.02
C TYR A 552 -25.28 -3.50 -1.49
N ARG A 553 -25.61 -4.48 -2.32
CA ARG A 553 -26.04 -4.33 -3.71
C ARG A 553 -27.02 -5.43 -4.10
N LEU A 554 -27.87 -5.15 -5.09
CA LEU A 554 -28.90 -6.07 -5.58
C LEU A 554 -28.91 -6.16 -7.10
N LYS A 555 -29.41 -7.28 -7.62
CA LYS A 555 -29.71 -7.48 -9.05
C LYS A 555 -31.09 -8.12 -9.19
N VAL A 556 -31.92 -7.51 -10.03
CA VAL A 556 -33.16 -8.12 -10.51
C VAL A 556 -32.84 -8.78 -11.84
N LYS A 557 -33.02 -10.10 -11.94
CA LYS A 557 -33.05 -10.83 -13.21
C LYS A 557 -34.52 -11.18 -13.48
N PRO A 558 -35.12 -10.84 -14.64
CA PRO A 558 -36.48 -11.29 -14.96
C PRO A 558 -36.52 -12.82 -14.94
N SER A 559 -37.60 -13.42 -14.42
CA SER A 559 -37.72 -14.88 -14.46
C SER A 559 -37.99 -15.31 -15.90
N SER A 560 -37.18 -16.23 -16.43
CA SER A 560 -37.51 -16.91 -17.69
C SER A 560 -38.88 -17.57 -17.55
N SER A 561 -39.75 -17.32 -18.53
CA SER A 561 -41.01 -18.04 -18.70
C SER A 561 -40.71 -19.36 -19.43
N ASP A 562 -40.43 -20.38 -18.63
CA ASP A 562 -40.43 -21.79 -19.05
C ASP A 562 -41.89 -22.32 -19.16
#